data_AF-A0A7K2XQJ6-F1
#
_entry.id   AF-A0A7K2XQJ6-F1
#
_cell.length_a   1.000
_cell.length_b   1.000
_cell.length_c   1.000
_cell.angle_alpha   90.00
_cell.angle_beta   90.00
_cell.angle_gamma   90.00
#
_symmetry.space_group_name_H-M   'P 1'
#
loop_
_entity.id
_entity.type
_entity.pdbx_description
1 polymer ?
#
loop_
_entity_poly.entity_id
_entity_poly.type
_entity_poly.pdbx_seq_one_letter_code
_entity_poly.pdbx_strand_id
1 'polypeptide(L)'
;RAGRRGFAHRGAVVADDHATAVAGLRAIAAGTAAAPTAEAAPAVSFLFGEVPVEDFRVLAERVPAVADIARRFTDGALTGAQSPPAARLTASLVLATLWAESGVRPDAVGGAGAGEVLAACFSGVLDETEALALLSWRAGLLDGPPELRPRVPRVPILSAVVGGELPESRALDPLHWTRDVWEGGRPAEAFGGRTADGATVVVIGTPPEPLPGDVGPDGGAESSPVARLLHEAARLWTAGVPVDWSDWSGQEPHRVPLPAHPLYRSRLRLDEPDQAPPPAPAGPPRGEELKRLLAKLWTEVLRTEVDRYDRSIFDIDDDPMLAVRLARRIGTELGVPLPTIDLLKNPTIDRLAAHLARVG
;
A
#
# COMPACT_ATOMS: atom_id res chain seq x y z
N ARG A 1 -13.13 7.30 -10.04
CA ARG A 1 -11.91 7.30 -9.17
C ARG A 1 -12.30 7.22 -7.71
N ALA A 2 -11.92 6.14 -7.01
CA ALA A 2 -12.11 5.99 -5.57
C ALA A 2 -11.49 7.16 -4.78
N GLY A 3 -12.23 7.71 -3.81
CA GLY A 3 -11.87 8.95 -3.11
C GLY A 3 -10.87 8.79 -1.96
N ARG A 4 -10.51 7.56 -1.57
CA ARG A 4 -9.61 7.25 -0.44
C ARG A 4 -8.58 6.19 -0.83
N ARG A 5 -7.40 6.25 -0.19
CA ARG A 5 -6.35 5.24 -0.30
C ARG A 5 -6.47 4.24 0.84
N GLY A 6 -6.13 2.98 0.59
CA GLY A 6 -6.03 1.96 1.64
C GLY A 6 -4.80 2.20 2.53
N PHE A 7 -4.96 2.02 3.83
CA PHE A 7 -3.86 1.99 4.81
C PHE A 7 -3.49 0.52 5.13
N ALA A 8 -2.49 0.33 5.99
CA ALA A 8 -2.05 -1.01 6.41
C ALA A 8 -3.14 -1.75 7.20
N HIS A 9 -3.86 -1.10 8.11
CA HIS A 9 -5.01 -1.70 8.80
C HIS A 9 -6.27 -1.47 7.99
N ARG A 10 -6.95 -2.56 7.60
CA ARG A 10 -8.11 -2.52 6.72
C ARG A 10 -9.29 -3.24 7.37
N GLY A 11 -10.47 -2.67 7.22
CA GLY A 11 -11.75 -3.28 7.59
C GLY A 11 -12.78 -2.91 6.54
N ALA A 12 -13.67 -3.85 6.22
CA ALA A 12 -14.69 -3.70 5.20
C ALA A 12 -16.05 -4.14 5.75
N VAL A 13 -17.10 -3.47 5.29
CA VAL A 13 -18.50 -3.80 5.62
C VAL A 13 -19.24 -3.96 4.31
N VAL A 14 -19.93 -5.09 4.16
CA VAL A 14 -20.89 -5.31 3.07
C VAL A 14 -22.27 -5.08 3.65
N ALA A 15 -23.04 -4.19 3.04
CA ALA A 15 -24.36 -3.78 3.49
C ALA A 15 -25.22 -3.37 2.31
N ASP A 16 -26.52 -3.63 2.41
CA ASP A 16 -27.56 -3.29 1.45
C ASP A 16 -28.40 -2.07 1.89
N ASP A 17 -28.34 -1.72 3.19
CA ASP A 17 -29.01 -0.55 3.74
C ASP A 17 -28.17 0.16 4.81
N HIS A 18 -28.67 1.31 5.27
CA HIS A 18 -27.98 2.13 6.26
C HIS A 18 -27.90 1.45 7.64
N ALA A 19 -28.92 0.68 8.04
CA ALA A 19 -28.95 0.03 9.34
C ALA A 19 -27.92 -1.11 9.40
N THR A 20 -27.83 -1.94 8.35
CA THR A 20 -26.85 -3.02 8.23
C THR A 20 -25.44 -2.46 8.13
N ALA A 21 -25.23 -1.35 7.42
CA ALA A 21 -23.94 -0.66 7.36
C ALA A 21 -23.48 -0.16 8.75
N VAL A 22 -24.38 0.48 9.51
CA VAL A 22 -24.07 0.97 10.86
C VAL A 22 -23.79 -0.18 11.82
N ALA A 23 -24.54 -1.28 11.73
CA ALA A 23 -24.32 -2.47 12.55
C ALA A 23 -22.94 -3.08 12.29
N GLY A 24 -22.56 -3.27 11.01
CA GLY A 24 -21.25 -3.78 10.63
C GLY A 24 -20.10 -2.89 11.09
N LEU A 25 -20.24 -1.57 10.95
CA LEU A 25 -19.22 -0.62 11.43
C LEU A 25 -19.05 -0.65 12.96
N ARG A 26 -20.14 -0.82 13.71
CA ARG A 26 -20.08 -1.00 15.18
C ARG A 26 -19.41 -2.31 15.56
N ALA A 27 -19.67 -3.39 14.83
CA ALA A 27 -19.00 -4.67 15.06
C ALA A 27 -17.48 -4.55 14.86
N ILE A 28 -17.03 -3.88 13.80
CA ILE A 28 -15.60 -3.59 13.57
C ILE A 28 -15.02 -2.74 14.71
N ALA A 29 -15.75 -1.71 15.16
CA ALA A 29 -15.29 -0.84 16.24
C ALA A 29 -15.20 -1.55 17.61
N ALA A 30 -16.03 -2.56 17.84
CA ALA A 30 -16.03 -3.37 19.06
C ALA A 30 -15.02 -4.54 19.03
N GLY A 31 -14.60 -4.96 17.83
CA GLY A 31 -13.65 -6.05 17.63
C GLY A 31 -12.20 -5.68 17.93
N THR A 32 -11.33 -6.69 17.92
CA THR A 32 -9.88 -6.49 17.92
C THR A 32 -9.43 -5.90 16.60
N ALA A 33 -8.44 -4.99 16.65
CA ALA A 33 -7.87 -4.39 15.45
C ALA A 33 -7.38 -5.48 14.49
N ALA A 34 -7.79 -5.39 13.23
CA ALA A 34 -7.29 -6.27 12.19
C ALA A 34 -5.76 -6.19 12.11
N ALA A 35 -5.11 -7.35 11.93
CA ALA A 35 -3.68 -7.38 11.67
C ALA A 35 -3.36 -6.48 10.46
N PRO A 36 -2.21 -5.78 10.47
CA PRO A 36 -1.83 -4.97 9.33
C PRO A 36 -1.65 -5.87 8.10
N THR A 37 -2.10 -5.39 6.94
CA THR A 37 -1.77 -6.03 5.67
C THR A 37 -0.25 -6.06 5.50
N ALA A 38 0.25 -7.14 4.91
CA ALA A 38 1.65 -7.23 4.53
C ALA A 38 2.04 -6.05 3.60
N GLU A 39 3.33 -5.71 3.60
CA GLU A 39 3.87 -4.61 2.78
C GLU A 39 3.76 -4.93 1.28
N ALA A 40 3.91 -6.20 0.91
CA ALA A 40 3.62 -6.72 -0.42
C ALA A 40 2.24 -7.39 -0.46
N ALA A 41 1.51 -7.22 -1.57
CA ALA A 41 0.27 -7.93 -1.80
C ALA A 41 0.54 -9.44 -1.87
N PRO A 42 -0.32 -10.29 -1.28
CA PRO A 42 -0.14 -11.74 -1.34
C PRO A 42 -0.32 -12.24 -2.79
N ALA A 43 0.33 -13.37 -3.09
CA ALA A 43 0.06 -14.13 -4.30
C ALA A 43 -1.43 -14.52 -4.38
N VAL A 44 -2.00 -14.59 -5.58
CA VAL A 44 -3.42 -14.86 -5.78
C VAL A 44 -3.61 -16.03 -6.72
N SER A 45 -4.37 -17.04 -6.31
CA SER A 45 -4.69 -18.18 -7.17
C SER A 45 -6.19 -18.28 -7.44
N PHE A 46 -6.58 -18.48 -8.70
CA PHE A 46 -7.98 -18.68 -9.06
C PHE A 46 -8.34 -20.16 -9.01
N LEU A 47 -9.34 -20.49 -8.21
CA LEU A 47 -9.94 -21.82 -8.16
C LEU A 47 -11.28 -21.78 -8.91
N PHE A 48 -11.34 -22.41 -10.07
CA PHE A 48 -12.55 -22.53 -10.88
C PHE A 48 -13.49 -23.57 -10.28
N GLY A 49 -14.59 -23.07 -9.71
CA GLY A 49 -15.63 -23.86 -9.07
C GLY A 49 -16.85 -24.09 -9.95
N GLU A 50 -18.01 -24.23 -9.30
CA GLU A 50 -19.30 -24.26 -9.98
C GLU A 50 -19.92 -22.87 -9.97
N VAL A 51 -20.47 -22.44 -11.10
CA VAL A 51 -21.23 -21.19 -11.19
C VAL A 51 -22.67 -21.56 -11.55
N PRO A 52 -23.61 -21.51 -10.60
CA PRO A 52 -25.01 -21.72 -10.91
C PRO A 52 -25.48 -20.68 -11.94
N VAL A 53 -26.19 -21.15 -12.98
CA VAL A 53 -26.67 -20.26 -14.06
C VAL A 53 -27.55 -19.14 -13.51
N GLU A 54 -28.35 -19.45 -12.50
CA GLU A 54 -29.26 -18.49 -11.88
C GLU A 54 -28.50 -17.42 -11.08
N ASP A 55 -27.42 -17.80 -10.40
CA ASP A 55 -26.53 -16.86 -9.72
C ASP A 55 -25.87 -15.91 -10.73
N PHE A 56 -25.37 -16.46 -11.84
CA PHE A 56 -24.78 -15.67 -12.89
C PHE A 56 -25.78 -14.70 -13.54
N ARG A 57 -27.03 -15.13 -13.73
CA ARG A 57 -28.10 -14.28 -14.27
C ARG A 57 -28.36 -13.08 -13.35
N VAL A 58 -28.43 -13.31 -12.04
CA VAL A 58 -28.58 -12.23 -11.04
C VAL A 58 -27.37 -11.29 -11.08
N LEU A 59 -26.14 -11.82 -11.18
CA LEU A 59 -24.94 -10.99 -11.28
C LEU A 59 -24.93 -10.13 -12.55
N ALA A 60 -25.26 -10.71 -13.70
CA ALA A 60 -25.36 -9.99 -14.96
C ALA A 60 -26.44 -8.91 -14.93
N GLU A 61 -27.56 -9.13 -14.23
CA GLU A 61 -28.61 -8.13 -14.08
C GLU A 61 -28.22 -6.99 -13.12
N ARG A 62 -27.49 -7.30 -12.05
CA ARG A 62 -27.26 -6.39 -10.93
C ARG A 62 -25.90 -5.71 -10.92
N VAL A 63 -24.92 -6.22 -11.65
CA VAL A 63 -23.54 -5.71 -11.70
C VAL A 63 -23.21 -5.36 -13.15
N PRO A 64 -23.32 -4.06 -13.55
CA PRO A 64 -23.07 -3.63 -14.93
C PRO A 64 -21.75 -4.12 -15.52
N ALA A 65 -20.66 -4.15 -14.75
CA ALA A 65 -19.40 -4.72 -15.23
C ALA A 65 -19.53 -6.18 -15.67
N VAL A 66 -20.32 -7.01 -14.96
CA VAL A 66 -20.54 -8.41 -15.37
C VAL A 66 -21.27 -8.47 -16.72
N ALA A 67 -22.30 -7.65 -16.91
CA ALA A 67 -23.01 -7.57 -18.19
C ALA A 67 -22.10 -7.08 -19.32
N ASP A 68 -21.29 -6.07 -19.08
CA ASP A 68 -20.35 -5.50 -20.05
C ASP A 68 -19.30 -6.53 -20.47
N ILE A 69 -18.73 -7.25 -19.50
CA ILE A 69 -17.78 -8.33 -19.76
C ILE A 69 -18.48 -9.44 -20.55
N ALA A 70 -19.68 -9.88 -20.14
CA ALA A 70 -20.43 -10.93 -20.81
C ALA A 70 -20.73 -10.60 -22.28
N ARG A 71 -21.06 -9.34 -22.59
CA ARG A 71 -21.30 -8.89 -23.97
C ARG A 71 -20.09 -9.10 -24.90
N ARG A 72 -18.87 -8.99 -24.37
CA ARG A 72 -17.63 -9.22 -25.14
C ARG A 72 -17.41 -10.68 -25.53
N PHE A 73 -17.94 -11.63 -24.73
CA PHE A 73 -17.87 -13.06 -25.03
C PHE A 73 -18.96 -13.49 -26.04
N THR A 74 -20.08 -12.78 -26.09
CA THR A 74 -21.23 -13.12 -26.97
C THR A 74 -21.04 -12.74 -28.45
N ASP A 75 -20.09 -11.87 -28.82
CA ASP A 75 -19.96 -11.35 -30.19
C ASP A 75 -19.13 -12.24 -31.15
N GLY A 76 -18.53 -13.35 -30.69
CA GLY A 76 -17.64 -14.18 -31.52
C GLY A 76 -18.00 -15.67 -31.64
N ALA A 77 -18.51 -16.30 -30.57
CA ALA A 77 -18.74 -17.75 -30.56
C ALA A 77 -19.88 -18.23 -29.63
N LEU A 78 -20.50 -17.34 -28.85
CA LEU A 78 -21.37 -17.70 -27.73
C LEU A 78 -22.76 -17.04 -27.76
N THR A 79 -23.35 -16.89 -28.95
CA THR A 79 -24.80 -16.62 -29.11
C THR A 79 -25.70 -17.78 -28.65
N GLY A 80 -25.15 -18.80 -27.99
CA GLY A 80 -25.87 -19.99 -27.52
C GLY A 80 -25.89 -20.13 -26.00
N ALA A 81 -26.60 -19.26 -25.28
CA ALA A 81 -27.12 -19.59 -23.94
C ALA A 81 -28.26 -20.62 -24.02
N GLN A 82 -28.11 -21.66 -24.84
CA GLN A 82 -29.10 -22.72 -25.06
C GLN A 82 -28.66 -24.07 -24.45
N SER A 83 -27.41 -24.21 -23.98
CA SER A 83 -26.92 -25.44 -23.34
C SER A 83 -26.20 -25.17 -22.00
N PRO A 84 -26.29 -26.08 -21.01
CA PRO A 84 -25.58 -25.93 -19.73
C PRO A 84 -24.05 -25.79 -19.83
N PRO A 85 -23.33 -26.50 -20.72
CA PRO A 85 -21.88 -26.32 -20.90
C PRO A 85 -21.47 -24.91 -21.32
N ALA A 86 -22.20 -24.31 -22.27
CA ALA A 86 -21.93 -22.96 -22.74
C ALA A 86 -22.19 -21.93 -21.63
N ALA A 87 -23.29 -22.07 -20.90
CA ALA A 87 -23.59 -21.19 -19.77
C ALA A 87 -22.49 -21.24 -18.69
N ARG A 88 -22.00 -22.44 -18.36
CA ARG A 88 -20.90 -22.62 -17.39
C ARG A 88 -19.59 -21.97 -17.86
N LEU A 89 -19.23 -22.19 -19.13
CA LEU A 89 -18.02 -21.61 -19.73
C LEU A 89 -18.07 -20.08 -19.66
N THR A 90 -19.13 -19.49 -20.21
CA THR A 90 -19.32 -18.03 -20.22
C THR A 90 -19.30 -17.47 -18.80
N ALA A 91 -20.09 -18.03 -17.89
CA ALA A 91 -20.20 -17.51 -16.53
C ALA A 91 -18.84 -17.52 -15.80
N SER A 92 -18.08 -18.59 -15.94
CA SER A 92 -16.77 -18.74 -15.28
C SER A 92 -15.73 -17.80 -15.86
N LEU A 93 -15.65 -17.68 -17.19
CA LEU A 93 -14.71 -16.76 -17.84
C LEU A 93 -15.05 -15.30 -17.57
N VAL A 94 -16.34 -14.94 -17.53
CA VAL A 94 -16.79 -13.59 -17.19
C VAL A 94 -16.40 -13.23 -15.76
N LEU A 95 -16.63 -14.11 -14.78
CA LEU A 95 -16.28 -13.84 -13.39
C LEU A 95 -14.76 -13.81 -13.16
N ALA A 96 -13.99 -14.70 -13.80
CA ALA A 96 -12.53 -14.66 -13.75
C ALA A 96 -11.99 -13.37 -14.38
N THR A 97 -12.58 -12.93 -15.50
CA THR A 97 -12.22 -11.69 -16.17
C THR A 97 -12.57 -10.47 -15.31
N LEU A 98 -13.72 -10.47 -14.64
CA LEU A 98 -14.11 -9.41 -13.69
C LEU A 98 -13.02 -9.22 -12.64
N TRP A 99 -12.60 -10.30 -11.97
CA TRP A 99 -11.55 -10.23 -10.95
C TRP A 99 -10.23 -9.74 -11.52
N ALA A 100 -9.80 -10.31 -12.64
CA ALA A 100 -8.56 -9.93 -13.30
C ALA A 100 -8.56 -8.44 -13.65
N GLU A 101 -9.58 -7.95 -14.36
CA GLU A 101 -9.72 -6.54 -14.76
C GLU A 101 -9.87 -5.60 -13.56
N SER A 102 -10.40 -6.09 -12.43
CA SER A 102 -10.44 -5.37 -11.15
C SER A 102 -9.10 -5.36 -10.42
N GLY A 103 -8.00 -5.78 -11.05
CA GLY A 103 -6.65 -5.76 -10.47
C GLY A 103 -6.25 -7.01 -9.69
N VAL A 104 -7.17 -7.96 -9.52
CA VAL A 104 -6.91 -9.25 -8.85
C VAL A 104 -6.28 -10.21 -9.88
N ARG A 105 -4.99 -10.04 -10.13
CA ARG A 105 -4.25 -10.85 -11.12
C ARG A 105 -3.83 -12.19 -10.51
N PRO A 106 -4.24 -13.33 -11.09
CA PRO A 106 -3.80 -14.62 -10.61
C PRO A 106 -2.35 -14.90 -11.04
N ASP A 107 -1.56 -15.48 -10.15
CA ASP A 107 -0.25 -16.05 -10.47
C ASP A 107 -0.30 -17.58 -10.65
N ALA A 108 -1.44 -18.20 -10.31
CA ALA A 108 -1.79 -19.56 -10.68
C ALA A 108 -3.31 -19.71 -10.84
N VAL A 109 -3.75 -20.66 -11.65
CA VAL A 109 -5.17 -21.01 -11.82
C VAL A 109 -5.37 -22.50 -11.68
N GLY A 110 -6.55 -22.98 -11.31
CA GLY A 110 -6.79 -24.42 -11.20
C GLY A 110 -8.25 -24.76 -10.91
N GLY A 111 -8.54 -26.04 -10.78
CA GLY A 111 -9.89 -26.55 -10.54
C GLY A 111 -9.87 -28.07 -10.46
N ALA A 112 -11.06 -28.70 -10.49
CA ALA A 112 -11.20 -30.13 -10.69
C ALA A 112 -12.22 -30.42 -11.79
N GLY A 113 -11.96 -31.44 -12.62
CA GLY A 113 -12.85 -31.81 -13.71
C GLY A 113 -13.13 -30.62 -14.64
N ALA A 114 -14.41 -30.24 -14.71
CA ALA A 114 -14.82 -29.07 -15.49
C ALA A 114 -14.12 -27.77 -15.05
N GLY A 115 -13.84 -27.59 -13.76
CA GLY A 115 -13.11 -26.42 -13.26
C GLY A 115 -11.69 -26.32 -13.81
N GLU A 116 -10.99 -27.46 -13.93
CA GLU A 116 -9.63 -27.48 -14.46
C GLU A 116 -9.61 -27.22 -15.97
N VAL A 117 -10.63 -27.69 -16.72
CA VAL A 117 -10.84 -27.31 -18.13
C VAL A 117 -11.09 -25.80 -18.29
N LEU A 118 -11.86 -25.19 -17.40
CA LEU A 118 -12.10 -23.74 -17.40
C LEU A 118 -10.82 -22.96 -17.09
N ALA A 119 -10.00 -23.45 -16.15
CA ALA A 119 -8.69 -22.90 -15.85
C ALA A 119 -7.73 -23.02 -17.06
N ALA A 120 -7.78 -24.14 -17.79
CA ALA A 120 -7.03 -24.34 -19.03
C ALA A 120 -7.47 -23.37 -20.14
N CYS A 121 -8.77 -23.11 -20.25
CA CYS A 121 -9.30 -22.09 -21.17
C CYS A 121 -8.81 -20.69 -20.80
N PHE A 122 -8.92 -20.31 -19.52
CA PHE A 122 -8.52 -18.99 -19.04
C PHE A 122 -7.01 -18.73 -19.17
N SER A 123 -6.18 -19.75 -18.94
CA SER A 123 -4.72 -19.69 -19.09
C SER A 123 -4.26 -19.76 -20.55
N GLY A 124 -5.15 -20.05 -21.50
CA GLY A 124 -4.87 -20.11 -22.93
C GLY A 124 -4.32 -21.46 -23.42
N VAL A 125 -4.31 -22.49 -22.56
CA VAL A 125 -3.98 -23.86 -22.98
C VAL A 125 -5.00 -24.36 -23.98
N LEU A 126 -6.28 -24.19 -23.67
CA LEU A 126 -7.41 -24.45 -24.56
C LEU A 126 -8.04 -23.14 -25.01
N ASP A 127 -8.60 -23.10 -26.21
CA ASP A 127 -9.45 -21.98 -26.62
C ASP A 127 -10.91 -22.24 -26.20
N GLU A 128 -11.76 -21.23 -26.38
CA GLU A 128 -13.17 -21.31 -26.00
C GLU A 128 -13.93 -22.41 -26.75
N THR A 129 -13.56 -22.68 -28.01
CA THR A 129 -14.21 -23.70 -28.83
C THR A 129 -13.84 -25.10 -28.34
N GLU A 130 -12.56 -25.34 -28.06
CA GLU A 130 -12.04 -26.60 -27.53
C GLU A 130 -12.60 -26.88 -26.12
N ALA A 131 -12.60 -25.88 -25.24
CA ALA A 131 -13.16 -25.99 -23.89
C ALA A 131 -14.66 -26.29 -23.93
N LEU A 132 -15.42 -25.59 -24.79
CA LEU A 132 -16.85 -25.86 -24.98
C LEU A 132 -17.09 -27.26 -25.51
N ALA A 133 -16.30 -27.72 -26.47
CA ALA A 133 -16.42 -29.06 -27.03
C ALA A 133 -16.14 -30.14 -25.98
N LEU A 134 -15.12 -29.96 -25.14
CA LEU A 134 -14.83 -30.88 -24.02
C LEU A 134 -15.97 -30.93 -23.03
N LEU A 135 -16.46 -29.78 -22.58
CA LEU A 135 -17.58 -29.71 -21.63
C LEU A 135 -18.86 -30.32 -22.23
N SER A 136 -19.11 -30.10 -23.53
CA SER A 136 -20.27 -30.66 -24.24
C SER A 136 -20.17 -32.17 -24.43
N TRP A 137 -18.99 -32.70 -24.78
CA TRP A 137 -18.75 -34.13 -24.84
C TRP A 137 -18.96 -34.79 -23.49
N ARG A 138 -18.43 -34.22 -22.41
CA ARG A 138 -18.63 -34.76 -21.05
C ARG A 138 -20.07 -34.65 -20.55
N ALA A 139 -20.84 -33.70 -21.09
CA ALA A 139 -22.28 -33.61 -20.86
C ALA A 139 -23.10 -34.58 -21.74
N GLY A 140 -22.46 -35.39 -22.59
CA GLY A 140 -23.12 -36.34 -23.48
C GLY A 140 -23.79 -35.71 -24.71
N LEU A 141 -23.42 -34.47 -25.05
CA LEU A 141 -23.96 -33.76 -26.22
C LEU A 141 -23.17 -34.04 -27.51
N LEU A 142 -22.00 -34.68 -27.40
CA LEU A 142 -21.17 -35.10 -28.53
C LEU A 142 -20.87 -36.60 -28.41
N ASP A 143 -20.78 -37.30 -29.54
CA ASP A 143 -20.60 -38.76 -29.59
C ASP A 143 -19.19 -39.23 -29.20
N GLY A 144 -18.20 -38.33 -29.25
CA GLY A 144 -16.80 -38.66 -28.99
C GLY A 144 -15.97 -37.47 -28.51
N PRO A 145 -14.74 -37.74 -28.00
CA PRO A 145 -13.85 -36.69 -27.53
C PRO A 145 -13.45 -35.76 -28.68
N PRO A 146 -13.38 -34.45 -28.44
CA PRO A 146 -12.92 -33.49 -29.45
C PRO A 146 -11.42 -33.64 -29.74
N GLU A 147 -11.00 -33.23 -30.94
CA GLU A 147 -9.59 -33.03 -31.24
C GLU A 147 -9.12 -31.74 -30.56
N LEU A 148 -8.01 -31.81 -29.82
CA LEU A 148 -7.45 -30.68 -29.07
C LEU A 148 -6.07 -30.32 -29.60
N ARG A 149 -5.74 -29.04 -29.55
CA ARG A 149 -4.39 -28.50 -29.80
C ARG A 149 -3.94 -27.66 -28.60
N PRO A 150 -3.63 -28.30 -27.45
CA PRO A 150 -3.24 -27.59 -26.26
C PRO A 150 -1.99 -26.73 -26.49
N ARG A 151 -1.94 -25.58 -25.83
CA ARG A 151 -0.85 -24.60 -25.92
C ARG A 151 -0.19 -24.40 -24.56
N VAL A 152 0.99 -23.76 -24.57
CA VAL A 152 1.71 -23.45 -23.33
C VAL A 152 0.85 -22.49 -22.47
N PRO A 153 0.66 -22.80 -21.17
CA PRO A 153 -0.13 -21.95 -20.29
C PRO A 153 0.52 -20.58 -20.10
N ARG A 154 -0.27 -19.51 -20.19
CA ARG A 154 0.18 -18.13 -19.87
C ARG A 154 0.25 -17.86 -18.36
N VAL A 155 -0.51 -18.65 -17.60
CA VAL A 155 -0.53 -18.65 -16.14
C VAL A 155 -0.45 -20.11 -15.68
N PRO A 156 0.44 -20.47 -14.75
CA PRO A 156 0.59 -21.84 -14.24
C PRO A 156 -0.76 -22.45 -13.82
N ILE A 157 -0.95 -23.73 -14.16
CA ILE A 157 -2.15 -24.49 -13.78
C ILE A 157 -1.83 -25.36 -12.58
N LEU A 158 -2.65 -25.30 -11.52
CA LEU A 158 -2.65 -26.24 -10.41
C LEU A 158 -3.68 -27.33 -10.72
N SER A 159 -3.20 -28.54 -10.94
CA SER A 159 -4.02 -29.69 -11.29
C SER A 159 -4.43 -30.47 -10.05
N ALA A 160 -5.73 -30.69 -9.88
CA ALA A 160 -6.25 -31.50 -8.79
C ALA A 160 -5.91 -32.99 -8.96
N VAL A 161 -5.54 -33.42 -10.18
CA VAL A 161 -5.11 -34.79 -10.50
C VAL A 161 -3.62 -34.99 -10.18
N VAL A 162 -2.80 -33.97 -10.40
CA VAL A 162 -1.36 -34.02 -10.09
C VAL A 162 -1.09 -33.73 -8.61
N GLY A 163 -1.95 -32.94 -7.96
CA GLY A 163 -1.74 -32.50 -6.57
C GLY A 163 -0.77 -31.33 -6.44
N GLY A 164 -0.69 -30.48 -7.46
CA GLY A 164 0.22 -29.34 -7.52
C GLY A 164 0.27 -28.71 -8.91
N GLU A 165 1.37 -28.03 -9.23
CA GLU A 165 1.55 -27.44 -10.57
C GLU A 165 1.58 -28.53 -11.66
N LEU A 166 0.79 -28.32 -12.71
CA LEU A 166 0.68 -29.19 -13.87
C LEU A 166 1.93 -29.02 -14.75
N PRO A 167 2.75 -30.07 -14.94
CA PRO A 167 3.92 -29.98 -15.81
C PRO A 167 3.53 -29.61 -17.25
N GLU A 168 4.35 -28.78 -17.92
CA GLU A 168 4.09 -28.35 -19.29
C GLU A 168 3.88 -29.53 -20.24
N SER A 169 4.68 -30.58 -20.13
CA SER A 169 4.55 -31.80 -20.95
C SER A 169 3.17 -32.45 -20.83
N ARG A 170 2.52 -32.32 -19.66
CA ARG A 170 1.18 -32.84 -19.41
C ARG A 170 0.09 -31.84 -19.81
N ALA A 171 0.34 -30.53 -19.65
CA ALA A 171 -0.55 -29.49 -20.17
C ALA A 171 -0.65 -29.53 -21.70
N LEU A 172 0.42 -29.93 -22.39
CA LEU A 172 0.45 -30.09 -23.84
C LEU A 172 -0.10 -31.44 -24.34
N ASP A 173 -0.41 -32.38 -23.45
CA ASP A 173 -0.92 -33.70 -23.80
C ASP A 173 -2.47 -33.70 -23.90
N PRO A 174 -3.06 -33.93 -25.09
CA PRO A 174 -4.50 -34.04 -25.25
C PRO A 174 -5.15 -35.09 -24.34
N LEU A 175 -4.45 -36.18 -24.01
CA LEU A 175 -4.99 -37.25 -23.17
C LEU A 175 -5.26 -36.78 -21.73
N HIS A 176 -4.47 -35.85 -21.22
CA HIS A 176 -4.71 -35.26 -19.91
C HIS A 176 -6.11 -34.60 -19.86
N TRP A 177 -6.44 -33.83 -20.89
CA TRP A 177 -7.70 -33.09 -20.98
C TRP A 177 -8.89 -33.96 -21.33
N THR A 178 -8.71 -35.00 -22.16
CA THR A 178 -9.82 -35.89 -22.55
C THR A 178 -10.09 -37.00 -21.54
N ARG A 179 -9.11 -37.37 -20.70
CA ARG A 179 -9.24 -38.51 -19.78
C ARG A 179 -8.91 -38.12 -18.34
N ASP A 180 -7.65 -37.81 -18.07
CA ASP A 180 -7.10 -37.74 -16.70
C ASP A 180 -7.84 -36.72 -15.83
N VAL A 181 -8.11 -35.52 -16.37
CA VAL A 181 -8.76 -34.40 -15.65
C VAL A 181 -10.13 -34.79 -15.07
N TRP A 182 -10.74 -35.85 -15.60
CA TRP A 182 -12.07 -36.32 -15.22
C TRP A 182 -12.08 -37.50 -14.26
N GLU A 183 -10.94 -38.09 -13.90
CA GLU A 183 -10.85 -39.24 -13.00
C GLU A 183 -11.08 -38.86 -11.52
N GLY A 184 -11.31 -37.57 -11.26
CA GLY A 184 -11.48 -37.02 -9.91
C GLY A 184 -10.13 -36.60 -9.33
N GLY A 185 -10.13 -35.46 -8.63
CA GLY A 185 -8.94 -34.88 -8.02
C GLY A 185 -9.31 -34.12 -6.76
N ARG A 186 -8.30 -33.74 -5.97
CA ARG A 186 -8.49 -33.00 -4.72
C ARG A 186 -7.90 -31.60 -4.85
N PRO A 187 -8.71 -30.57 -5.20
CA PRO A 187 -8.25 -29.19 -5.27
C PRO A 187 -7.55 -28.72 -4.00
N ALA A 188 -8.01 -29.18 -2.82
CA ALA A 188 -7.40 -28.84 -1.54
C ALA A 188 -5.91 -29.24 -1.47
N GLU A 189 -5.53 -30.39 -2.05
CA GLU A 189 -4.13 -30.83 -2.09
C GLU A 189 -3.32 -29.97 -3.06
N ALA A 190 -3.87 -29.70 -4.26
CA ALA A 190 -3.19 -28.89 -5.28
C ALA A 190 -2.93 -27.44 -4.87
N PHE A 191 -3.82 -26.86 -4.06
CA PHE A 191 -3.70 -25.49 -3.57
C PHE A 191 -3.07 -25.39 -2.17
N GLY A 192 -2.95 -26.51 -1.43
CA GLY A 192 -2.53 -26.52 -0.03
C GLY A 192 -1.12 -25.97 0.20
N GLY A 193 -0.19 -26.23 -0.71
CA GLY A 193 1.16 -25.64 -0.63
C GLY A 193 1.13 -24.12 -0.73
N ARG A 194 0.29 -23.58 -1.62
CA ARG A 194 0.21 -22.13 -1.85
C ARG A 194 -0.44 -21.39 -0.69
N THR A 195 -1.48 -21.96 -0.09
CA THR A 195 -2.12 -21.36 1.09
C THR A 195 -1.18 -21.38 2.29
N ALA A 196 -0.37 -22.43 2.45
CA ALA A 196 0.69 -22.49 3.46
C ALA A 196 1.76 -21.39 3.26
N ASP A 197 2.05 -21.03 2.02
CA ASP A 197 2.97 -19.94 1.66
C ASP A 197 2.34 -18.54 1.78
N GLY A 198 1.08 -18.44 2.24
CA GLY A 198 0.37 -17.17 2.44
C GLY A 198 -0.33 -16.63 1.19
N ALA A 199 -0.47 -17.43 0.13
CA ALA A 199 -1.25 -17.05 -1.04
C ALA A 199 -2.76 -17.03 -0.71
N THR A 200 -3.47 -16.10 -1.34
CA THR A 200 -4.93 -16.00 -1.26
C THR A 200 -5.58 -16.75 -2.41
N VAL A 201 -6.54 -17.62 -2.12
CA VAL A 201 -7.35 -18.28 -3.15
C VAL A 201 -8.62 -17.48 -3.38
N VAL A 202 -8.95 -17.25 -4.65
CA VAL A 202 -10.21 -16.66 -5.11
C VAL A 202 -11.00 -17.74 -5.81
N VAL A 203 -12.22 -17.99 -5.35
CA VAL A 203 -13.09 -18.96 -6.00
C VAL A 203 -13.86 -18.28 -7.12
N ILE A 204 -13.69 -18.79 -8.34
CA ILE A 204 -14.50 -18.39 -9.49
C ILE A 204 -15.78 -19.21 -9.46
N GLY A 205 -16.84 -18.62 -8.90
CA GLY A 205 -18.13 -19.26 -8.67
C GLY A 205 -18.45 -19.45 -7.20
N THR A 206 -19.32 -20.40 -6.92
CA THR A 206 -19.68 -20.78 -5.55
C THR A 206 -18.64 -21.76 -5.02
N PRO A 207 -18.06 -21.50 -3.83
CA PRO A 207 -17.14 -22.45 -3.22
C PRO A 207 -17.88 -23.77 -2.94
N PRO A 208 -17.27 -24.93 -3.23
CA PRO A 208 -17.90 -26.23 -2.99
C PRO A 208 -18.16 -26.50 -1.50
N GLU A 209 -17.41 -25.84 -0.60
CA GLU A 209 -17.62 -25.78 0.86
C GLU A 209 -17.13 -24.41 1.37
N PRO A 210 -17.69 -23.86 2.48
CA PRO A 210 -17.15 -22.64 3.09
C PRO A 210 -15.68 -22.85 3.46
N LEU A 211 -14.81 -21.96 2.98
CA LEU A 211 -13.38 -22.02 3.29
C LEU A 211 -13.17 -21.83 4.81
N PRO A 212 -12.19 -22.52 5.43
CA PRO A 212 -11.89 -22.34 6.84
C PRO A 212 -11.57 -20.87 7.15
N GLY A 213 -12.36 -20.26 8.05
CA GLY A 213 -12.20 -18.85 8.44
C GLY A 213 -13.14 -17.86 7.75
N ASP A 214 -14.06 -18.33 6.89
CA ASP A 214 -15.09 -17.48 6.30
C ASP A 214 -16.19 -17.18 7.32
N VAL A 215 -16.02 -16.10 8.09
CA VAL A 215 -17.05 -15.56 8.97
C VAL A 215 -17.88 -14.55 8.16
N GLY A 216 -18.72 -15.07 7.27
CA GLY A 216 -19.83 -14.28 6.73
C GLY A 216 -20.75 -13.82 7.87
N PRO A 217 -21.41 -12.66 7.76
CA PRO A 217 -22.37 -12.22 8.76
C PRO A 217 -23.51 -13.23 8.75
N ASP A 218 -23.68 -13.89 9.90
CA ASP A 218 -24.73 -14.85 10.20
C ASP A 218 -24.62 -16.18 9.44
N GLY A 219 -24.23 -17.23 10.17
CA GLY A 219 -24.49 -18.60 9.76
C GLY A 219 -25.99 -18.80 9.59
N GLY A 220 -26.48 -18.78 8.34
CA GLY A 220 -27.81 -19.24 7.96
C GLY A 220 -28.67 -18.24 7.20
N ALA A 221 -28.40 -18.06 5.90
CA ALA A 221 -29.37 -17.84 4.82
C ALA A 221 -28.58 -17.67 3.51
N GLU A 222 -29.13 -18.13 2.38
CA GLU A 222 -28.54 -17.99 1.05
C GLU A 222 -28.18 -16.52 0.76
N SER A 223 -26.91 -16.16 0.96
CA SER A 223 -26.41 -14.83 0.63
C SER A 223 -26.55 -14.62 -0.87
N SER A 224 -27.24 -13.54 -1.26
CA SER A 224 -27.42 -13.13 -2.65
C SER A 224 -26.10 -13.22 -3.42
N PRO A 225 -26.10 -13.64 -4.71
CA PRO A 225 -24.88 -13.70 -5.52
C PRO A 225 -24.06 -12.40 -5.49
N VAL A 226 -24.75 -11.25 -5.48
CA VAL A 226 -24.11 -9.93 -5.36
C VAL A 226 -23.44 -9.75 -4.00
N ALA A 227 -24.10 -10.17 -2.93
CA ALA A 227 -23.53 -10.09 -1.59
C ALA A 227 -22.29 -10.98 -1.46
N ARG A 228 -22.31 -12.21 -2.01
CA ARG A 228 -21.12 -13.09 -2.05
C ARG A 228 -19.96 -12.46 -2.80
N LEU A 229 -20.21 -11.88 -3.99
CA LEU A 229 -19.19 -11.16 -4.76
C LEU A 229 -18.57 -10.00 -3.96
N LEU A 230 -19.39 -9.22 -3.24
CA LEU A 230 -18.93 -8.11 -2.42
C LEU A 230 -18.17 -8.57 -1.16
N HIS A 231 -18.56 -9.69 -0.55
CA HIS A 231 -17.83 -10.29 0.56
C HIS A 231 -16.46 -10.80 0.12
N GLU A 232 -16.37 -11.42 -1.06
CA GLU A 232 -15.10 -11.82 -1.67
C GLU A 232 -14.20 -10.59 -1.90
N ALA A 233 -14.76 -9.50 -2.43
CA ALA A 233 -14.02 -8.25 -2.67
C ALA A 233 -13.52 -7.63 -1.35
N ALA A 234 -14.37 -7.65 -0.32
CA ALA A 234 -14.03 -7.21 1.02
C ALA A 234 -12.88 -8.05 1.59
N ARG A 235 -12.95 -9.39 1.50
CA ARG A 235 -11.89 -10.31 1.97
C ARG A 235 -10.57 -10.05 1.25
N LEU A 236 -10.60 -9.91 -0.07
CA LEU A 236 -9.38 -9.65 -0.85
C LEU A 236 -8.75 -8.32 -0.48
N TRP A 237 -9.57 -7.26 -0.39
CA TRP A 237 -9.08 -5.94 -0.05
C TRP A 237 -8.51 -5.87 1.37
N THR A 238 -9.13 -6.55 2.35
CA THR A 238 -8.61 -6.64 3.73
C THR A 238 -7.37 -7.52 3.82
N ALA A 239 -7.21 -8.52 2.95
CA ALA A 239 -6.00 -9.33 2.85
C ALA A 239 -4.82 -8.59 2.18
N GLY A 240 -5.03 -7.37 1.67
CA GLY A 240 -3.99 -6.57 1.03
C GLY A 240 -3.97 -6.65 -0.49
N VAL A 241 -4.81 -7.50 -1.11
CA VAL A 241 -4.93 -7.60 -2.56
C VAL A 241 -5.52 -6.30 -3.14
N PRO A 242 -4.95 -5.75 -4.23
CA PRO A 242 -5.52 -4.59 -4.89
C PRO A 242 -6.83 -4.98 -5.60
N VAL A 243 -7.94 -4.38 -5.16
CA VAL A 243 -9.26 -4.53 -5.80
C VAL A 243 -9.73 -3.16 -6.25
N ASP A 244 -9.86 -2.98 -7.57
CA ASP A 244 -10.47 -1.82 -8.20
C ASP A 244 -11.90 -2.15 -8.63
N TRP A 245 -12.85 -1.70 -7.82
CA TRP A 245 -14.28 -1.84 -8.05
C TRP A 245 -14.91 -0.57 -8.66
N SER A 246 -14.11 0.37 -9.17
CA SER A 246 -14.61 1.67 -9.65
C SER A 246 -15.68 1.55 -10.72
N ASP A 247 -15.58 0.53 -11.57
CA ASP A 247 -16.46 0.35 -12.74
C ASP A 247 -17.57 -0.68 -12.51
N TRP A 248 -17.64 -1.31 -11.32
CA TRP A 248 -18.61 -2.38 -11.05
C TRP A 248 -20.05 -1.92 -11.13
N SER A 249 -20.33 -0.68 -10.69
CA SER A 249 -21.69 -0.13 -10.65
C SER A 249 -22.14 0.52 -11.96
N GLY A 250 -21.23 0.76 -12.91
CA GLY A 250 -21.51 1.52 -14.14
C GLY A 250 -21.97 2.98 -13.91
N GLN A 251 -21.94 3.47 -12.67
CA GLN A 251 -22.35 4.83 -12.31
C GLN A 251 -21.12 5.67 -12.00
N GLU A 252 -21.14 6.95 -12.39
CA GLU A 252 -20.08 7.86 -11.96
C GLU A 252 -20.17 8.11 -10.44
N PRO A 253 -19.14 7.72 -9.66
CA PRO A 253 -19.17 7.92 -8.22
C PRO A 253 -19.05 9.41 -7.89
N HIS A 254 -19.92 9.88 -7.01
CA HIS A 254 -19.89 11.26 -6.50
C HIS A 254 -19.09 11.31 -5.19
N ARG A 255 -18.30 12.37 -5.00
CA ARG A 255 -17.52 12.55 -3.77
C ARG A 255 -18.45 12.98 -2.63
N VAL A 256 -18.45 12.21 -1.55
CA VAL A 256 -19.21 12.50 -0.32
C VAL A 256 -18.24 12.97 0.77
N PRO A 257 -18.56 14.04 1.53
CA PRO A 257 -17.77 14.43 2.69
C PRO A 257 -17.85 13.35 3.77
N LEU A 258 -16.70 12.84 4.19
CA LEU A 258 -16.57 11.83 5.23
C LEU A 258 -15.62 12.35 6.34
N PRO A 259 -15.73 11.86 7.59
CA PRO A 259 -14.85 12.27 8.68
C PRO A 259 -13.37 12.19 8.31
N ALA A 260 -12.59 13.17 8.74
CA ALA A 260 -11.14 13.17 8.56
C ALA A 260 -10.51 11.96 9.29
N HIS A 261 -9.35 11.50 8.81
CA HIS A 261 -8.63 10.41 9.45
C HIS A 261 -8.25 10.81 10.89
N PRO A 262 -8.63 10.02 11.91
CA PRO A 262 -8.31 10.33 13.30
C PRO A 262 -6.81 10.09 13.53
N LEU A 263 -6.05 11.17 13.73
CA LEU A 263 -4.63 11.08 14.02
C LEU A 263 -4.41 10.54 15.44
N TYR A 264 -3.68 9.43 15.56
CA TYR A 264 -3.20 8.97 16.87
C TYR A 264 -2.11 9.93 17.35
N ARG A 265 -2.41 10.72 18.38
CA ARG A 265 -1.50 11.72 18.93
C ARG A 265 -0.70 11.12 20.08
N SER A 266 0.56 10.77 19.83
CA SER A 266 1.55 10.57 20.89
C SER A 266 2.31 11.86 21.13
N ARG A 267 2.52 12.23 22.41
CA ARG A 267 3.43 13.33 22.74
C ARG A 267 4.86 12.83 22.58
N LEU A 268 5.48 13.15 21.45
CA LEU A 268 6.93 13.01 21.28
C LEU A 268 7.59 14.26 21.85
N ARG A 269 8.18 14.15 23.04
CA ARG A 269 9.13 15.15 23.55
C ARG A 269 10.51 14.73 23.10
N LEU A 270 11.25 15.68 22.53
CA LEU A 270 12.69 15.53 22.38
C LEU A 270 13.28 15.90 23.74
N ASP A 271 13.91 14.95 24.40
CA ASP A 271 14.73 15.27 25.56
C ASP A 271 15.92 16.09 25.06
N GLU A 272 16.17 17.22 25.72
CA GLU A 272 17.38 18.00 25.48
C GLU A 272 18.57 17.10 25.89
N PRO A 273 19.61 16.94 25.05
CA PRO A 273 20.75 16.12 25.42
C PRO A 273 21.30 16.62 26.75
N ASP A 274 21.67 15.70 27.64
CA ASP A 274 22.18 15.97 28.99
C ASP A 274 23.37 16.93 28.92
N GLN A 275 23.08 18.23 28.92
CA GLN A 275 24.08 19.28 28.94
C GLN A 275 24.53 19.38 30.39
N ALA A 276 25.72 18.82 30.66
CA ALA A 276 26.42 19.07 31.90
C ALA A 276 26.39 20.59 32.19
N PRO A 277 26.03 21.02 33.42
CA PRO A 277 25.89 22.42 33.72
C PRO A 277 27.17 23.18 33.33
N PRO A 278 27.06 24.31 32.62
CA PRO A 278 28.23 25.06 32.19
C PRO A 278 29.07 25.43 33.41
N PRO A 279 30.42 25.35 33.34
CA PRO A 279 31.28 25.73 34.44
C PRO A 279 31.01 27.20 34.82
N ALA A 280 30.96 27.47 36.12
CA ALA A 280 30.68 28.79 36.65
C ALA A 280 31.63 29.85 36.04
N PRO A 281 31.12 31.03 35.63
CA PRO A 281 31.94 32.04 34.97
C PRO A 281 33.06 32.52 35.90
N ALA A 282 34.31 32.40 35.42
CA ALA A 282 35.42 33.15 36.00
C ALA A 282 35.12 34.65 35.87
N GLY A 283 35.32 35.40 36.96
CA GLY A 283 35.05 36.84 36.98
C GLY A 283 35.81 37.61 35.89
N PRO A 284 35.40 38.86 35.58
CA PRO A 284 35.95 39.62 34.47
C PRO A 284 37.49 39.82 34.60
N PRO A 285 38.24 39.74 33.49
CA PRO A 285 39.70 39.86 33.49
C PRO A 285 40.14 41.24 33.99
N ARG A 286 41.18 41.29 34.84
CA ARG A 286 41.70 42.55 35.44
C ARG A 286 43.18 42.77 35.11
N GLY A 287 43.61 44.02 35.09
CA GLY A 287 45.03 44.40 34.90
C GLY A 287 45.61 43.98 33.55
N GLU A 288 46.74 43.28 33.56
CA GLU A 288 47.46 42.86 32.34
C GLU A 288 46.69 41.85 31.47
N GLU A 289 45.70 41.15 32.03
CA GLU A 289 44.83 40.27 31.25
C GLU A 289 43.81 41.07 30.41
N LEU A 290 43.26 42.14 31.00
CA LEU A 290 42.36 43.05 30.28
C LEU A 290 43.10 43.77 29.14
N LYS A 291 44.35 44.20 29.36
CA LYS A 291 45.16 44.82 28.31
C LYS A 291 45.43 43.86 27.15
N ARG A 292 45.77 42.59 27.44
CA ARG A 292 45.96 41.56 26.41
C ARG A 292 44.67 41.27 25.63
N LEU A 293 43.53 41.22 26.31
CA LEU A 293 42.23 41.06 25.65
C LEU A 293 41.93 42.25 24.72
N LEU A 294 42.11 43.48 25.20
CA LEU A 294 41.92 44.70 24.40
C LEU A 294 42.88 44.72 23.19
N ALA A 295 44.15 44.35 23.36
CA ALA A 295 45.13 44.27 22.27
C ALA A 295 44.72 43.26 21.19
N LYS A 296 44.20 42.10 21.62
CA LYS A 296 43.65 41.10 20.70
C LYS A 296 42.46 41.65 19.91
N LEU A 297 41.48 42.24 20.59
CA LEU A 297 40.29 42.80 19.94
C LEU A 297 40.64 43.95 18.99
N TRP A 298 41.63 44.76 19.34
CA TRP A 298 42.12 45.84 18.50
C TRP A 298 42.75 45.28 17.24
N THR A 299 43.61 44.27 17.38
CA THR A 299 44.26 43.61 16.24
C THR A 299 43.24 42.98 15.30
N GLU A 300 42.19 42.35 15.83
CA GLU A 300 41.11 41.77 15.02
C GLU A 300 40.35 42.81 14.20
N VAL A 301 40.06 43.97 14.80
CA VAL A 301 39.27 45.03 14.14
C VAL A 301 40.12 45.88 13.20
N LEU A 302 41.36 46.21 13.58
CA LEU A 302 42.30 47.01 12.79
C LEU A 302 43.07 46.18 11.75
N ARG A 303 43.03 44.84 11.87
CA ARG A 303 43.82 43.89 11.06
C ARG A 303 45.32 44.19 11.05
N THR A 304 45.79 44.88 12.09
CA THR A 304 47.18 45.31 12.27
C THR A 304 47.56 44.98 13.70
N GLU A 305 48.75 44.40 13.90
CA GLU A 305 49.22 44.06 15.24
C GLU A 305 49.43 45.32 16.08
N VAL A 306 48.95 45.27 17.32
CA VAL A 306 49.18 46.34 18.30
C VAL A 306 50.51 46.09 19.01
N ASP A 307 51.53 46.86 18.64
CA ASP A 307 52.88 46.80 19.21
C ASP A 307 53.04 47.67 20.47
N ARG A 308 52.16 48.67 20.65
CA ARG A 308 52.22 49.65 21.74
C ARG A 308 50.84 49.96 22.33
N TYR A 309 50.72 49.91 23.66
CA TYR A 309 49.44 50.10 24.38
C TYR A 309 49.10 51.57 24.69
N ASP A 310 50.08 52.46 24.53
CA ASP A 310 49.96 53.92 24.73
C ASP A 310 49.63 54.69 23.44
N ARG A 311 49.64 54.01 22.28
CA ARG A 311 49.34 54.60 20.97
C ARG A 311 47.83 54.74 20.77
N SER A 312 47.38 55.87 20.21
CA SER A 312 45.96 56.04 19.92
C SER A 312 45.54 55.21 18.72
N ILE A 313 44.35 54.62 18.78
CA ILE A 313 43.78 53.90 17.63
C ILE A 313 43.59 54.79 16.40
N PHE A 314 43.31 56.06 16.62
CA PHE A 314 43.12 57.03 15.56
C PHE A 314 44.44 57.42 14.88
N ASP A 315 45.59 57.10 15.50
CA ASP A 315 46.91 57.28 14.87
C ASP A 315 47.28 56.10 13.94
N ILE A 316 46.43 55.06 13.88
CA ILE A 316 46.64 53.84 13.07
C ILE A 316 45.63 53.82 11.92
N ASP A 317 44.37 54.17 12.19
CA ASP A 317 43.31 54.22 11.19
C ASP A 317 42.33 55.36 11.52
N ASP A 318 42.18 56.29 10.57
CA ASP A 318 41.33 57.48 10.66
C ASP A 318 39.85 57.20 10.32
N ASP A 319 39.43 55.93 10.19
CA ASP A 319 38.03 55.57 9.94
C ASP A 319 37.10 56.06 11.09
N PRO A 320 36.15 56.98 10.82
CA PRO A 320 35.26 57.53 11.84
C PRO A 320 34.31 56.49 12.47
N MET A 321 34.16 55.30 11.88
CA MET A 321 33.33 54.22 12.40
C MET A 321 34.08 53.19 13.25
N LEU A 322 35.42 53.29 13.33
CA LEU A 322 36.25 52.37 14.08
C LEU A 322 35.88 52.32 15.57
N ALA A 323 35.65 53.49 16.18
CA ALA A 323 35.31 53.62 17.59
C ALA A 323 34.02 52.87 17.96
N VAL A 324 33.00 52.92 17.08
CA VAL A 324 31.71 52.26 17.31
C VAL A 324 31.85 50.74 17.21
N ARG A 325 32.61 50.25 16.22
CA ARG A 325 32.84 48.81 16.05
C ARG A 325 33.61 48.22 17.23
N LEU A 326 34.66 48.91 17.68
CA LEU A 326 35.45 48.50 18.84
C LEU A 326 34.63 48.53 20.13
N ALA A 327 33.89 49.62 20.40
CA ALA A 327 33.08 49.75 21.61
C ALA A 327 32.04 48.63 21.71
N ARG A 328 31.35 48.33 20.60
CA ARG A 328 30.39 47.22 20.54
C ARG A 328 31.05 45.87 20.79
N ARG A 329 32.19 45.62 20.14
CA ARG A 329 32.90 44.33 20.25
C ARG A 329 33.42 44.09 21.66
N ILE A 330 34.04 45.08 22.29
CA ILE A 330 34.46 44.99 23.69
C ILE A 330 33.26 44.77 24.60
N GLY A 331 32.18 45.53 24.40
CA GLY A 331 31.03 45.41 25.27
C GLY A 331 30.38 44.03 25.21
N THR A 332 30.40 43.39 24.03
CA THR A 332 29.98 41.99 23.88
C THR A 332 30.91 41.03 24.62
N GLU A 333 32.23 41.18 24.48
CA GLU A 333 33.21 40.26 25.08
C GLU A 333 33.32 40.41 26.61
N LEU A 334 33.15 41.62 27.14
CA LEU A 334 33.19 41.90 28.58
C LEU A 334 31.83 41.76 29.25
N GLY A 335 30.74 41.63 28.49
CA GLY A 335 29.37 41.59 29.01
C GLY A 335 28.89 42.90 29.65
N VAL A 336 29.59 44.02 29.43
CA VAL A 336 29.24 45.35 29.95
C VAL A 336 29.10 46.33 28.79
N PRO A 337 28.00 47.10 28.69
CA PRO A 337 27.85 48.09 27.64
C PRO A 337 28.94 49.17 27.77
N LEU A 338 29.76 49.33 26.73
CA LEU A 338 30.76 50.39 26.64
C LEU A 338 30.24 51.49 25.71
N PRO A 339 29.86 52.66 26.23
CA PRO A 339 29.50 53.81 25.40
C PRO A 339 30.66 54.22 24.48
N THR A 340 30.37 54.48 23.21
CA THR A 340 31.39 54.93 22.23
C THR A 340 32.14 56.18 22.71
N ILE A 341 31.47 57.06 23.46
CA ILE A 341 32.07 58.28 24.00
C ILE A 341 33.22 57.99 24.99
N ASP A 342 33.17 56.87 25.72
CA ASP A 342 34.21 56.50 26.68
C ASP A 342 35.45 55.97 25.98
N LEU A 343 35.26 55.28 24.86
CA LEU A 343 36.36 54.87 23.97
C LEU A 343 37.00 56.08 23.28
N LEU A 344 36.21 57.07 22.84
CA LEU A 344 36.72 58.32 22.27
C LEU A 344 37.53 59.15 23.29
N LYS A 345 37.09 59.18 24.55
CA LYS A 345 37.83 59.86 25.64
C LYS A 345 39.09 59.11 26.07
N ASN A 346 39.13 57.79 25.88
CA ASN A 346 40.24 56.93 26.28
C ASN A 346 40.76 56.11 25.08
N PRO A 347 41.35 56.74 24.06
CA PRO A 347 41.54 56.12 22.74
C PRO A 347 42.78 55.22 22.66
N THR A 348 43.30 54.76 23.79
CA THR A 348 44.51 53.92 23.94
C THR A 348 44.16 52.75 24.85
N ILE A 349 44.81 51.60 24.68
CA ILE A 349 44.53 50.40 25.50
C ILE A 349 44.79 50.69 26.98
N ASP A 350 45.88 51.38 27.31
CA ASP A 350 46.21 51.71 28.70
C ASP A 350 45.16 52.60 29.36
N ARG A 351 44.69 53.66 28.67
CA ARG A 351 43.65 54.54 29.22
C ARG A 351 42.31 53.85 29.33
N LEU A 352 41.94 53.03 28.34
CA LEU A 352 40.67 52.32 28.35
C LEU A 352 40.64 51.24 29.42
N ALA A 353 41.72 50.47 29.59
CA ALA A 353 41.85 49.51 30.67
C ALA A 353 41.77 50.20 32.06
N ALA A 354 42.44 51.34 32.23
CA ALA A 354 42.41 52.12 33.47
C ALA A 354 41.04 52.77 33.74
N HIS A 355 40.28 53.09 32.71
CA HIS A 355 38.91 53.59 32.81
C HIS A 355 37.94 52.47 33.20
N LEU A 356 38.00 51.33 32.52
CA LEU A 356 37.17 50.15 32.82
C LEU A 356 37.43 49.60 34.21
N ALA A 357 38.68 49.60 34.67
CA ALA A 357 39.04 49.20 36.04
C ALA A 357 38.52 50.16 37.14
N ARG A 358 38.08 51.37 36.78
CA ARG A 358 37.46 52.34 37.70
C ARG A 358 35.93 52.30 37.66
N VAL A 359 35.35 51.82 36.55
CA VAL A 359 33.90 51.82 36.30
C VAL A 359 33.26 50.46 36.64
N GLY A 360 34.04 49.37 36.64
CA GLY A 360 33.61 48.01 37.06
C GLY A 360 34.32 47.53 38.33
#